data_AF-A0A7C1AIA0-F1
#
_entry.id   AF-A0A7C1AIA0-F1
#
_cell.length_a   1.000
_cell.length_b   1.000
_cell.length_c   1.000
_cell.angle_alpha   90.00
_cell.angle_beta   90.00
_cell.angle_gamma   90.00
#
_symmetry.space_group_name_H-M   'P 1'
#
loop_
_entity.id
_entity.type
_entity.pdbx_description
1 polymer ?
#
loop_
_entity_poly.entity_id
_entity_poly.type
_entity_poly.pdbx_seq_one_letter_code
_entity_poly.pdbx_strand_id
1 'polypeptide(L)'
;MNKLTVMGLLAWLVSAVIVGFQALSSLMGREDGWNNLCIGDLFDAKYLGWIDGISWIYIQKSADYIVTMPLFLLLIFIGIIFFLINAFSRV
;
A
#
# COMPACT_ATOMS: atom_id res chain seq x y z
N MET A 1 -5.33 -18.01 -16.43
CA MET A 1 -5.81 -17.01 -15.44
C MET A 1 -5.76 -15.63 -16.07
N ASN A 2 -6.71 -14.74 -15.77
CA ASN A 2 -6.65 -13.37 -16.26
C ASN A 2 -5.45 -12.65 -15.60
N LYS A 3 -4.78 -11.76 -16.34
CA LYS A 3 -3.60 -11.02 -15.88
C LYS A 3 -3.91 -10.23 -14.61
N LEU A 4 -5.11 -9.65 -14.50
CA LEU A 4 -5.59 -8.92 -13.33
C LEU A 4 -5.69 -9.79 -12.07
N THR A 5 -6.15 -11.04 -12.21
CA THR A 5 -6.23 -11.98 -11.08
C THR A 5 -4.84 -12.32 -10.54
N VAL A 6 -3.85 -12.47 -11.43
CA VAL A 6 -2.46 -12.73 -11.04
C VAL A 6 -1.86 -11.52 -10.32
N MET A 7 -2.13 -10.29 -10.81
CA MET A 7 -1.67 -9.07 -10.14
C MET A 7 -2.32 -8.88 -8.76
N GLY A 8 -3.61 -9.18 -8.62
CA GLY A 8 -4.29 -9.13 -7.31
C GLY A 8 -3.72 -10.13 -6.31
N LEU A 9 -3.45 -11.37 -6.75
CA LEU A 9 -2.81 -12.40 -5.93
C LEU A 9 -1.38 -11.99 -5.51
N LEU A 10 -0.60 -11.41 -6.41
CA LEU A 10 0.74 -10.92 -6.09
C LEU A 10 0.69 -9.79 -5.06
N ALA A 11 -0.24 -8.84 -5.20
CA ALA A 11 -0.43 -7.77 -4.22
C ALA A 11 -0.76 -8.32 -2.83
N TRP A 12 -1.64 -9.32 -2.75
CA TRP A 12 -1.96 -10.00 -1.50
C TRP A 12 -0.78 -10.76 -0.91
N LEU A 13 -0.01 -11.46 -1.75
CA LEU A 13 1.18 -12.19 -1.31
C LEU A 13 2.23 -11.25 -0.72
N VAL A 14 2.52 -10.14 -1.40
CA VAL A 14 3.47 -9.13 -0.90
C VAL A 14 2.95 -8.49 0.39
N SER A 15 1.65 -8.20 0.50
CA SER A 15 1.07 -7.73 1.76
C SER A 15 1.23 -8.74 2.90
N ALA A 16 0.98 -10.03 2.64
CA ALA A 16 1.14 -11.07 3.64
C ALA A 16 2.60 -11.21 4.10
N VAL A 17 3.55 -11.06 3.19
CA VAL A 17 4.98 -11.04 3.51
C VAL A 17 5.34 -9.84 4.40
N ILE A 18 4.84 -8.64 4.10
CA ILE A 18 5.08 -7.43 4.91
C ILE A 18 4.54 -7.62 6.33
N VAL A 19 3.29 -8.07 6.46
CA VAL A 19 2.67 -8.31 7.76
C VAL A 19 3.39 -9.42 8.52
N GLY A 20 3.79 -10.49 7.84
CA GLY A 20 4.58 -11.57 8.42
C GLY A 20 5.93 -11.08 8.94
N PHE A 21 6.62 -10.22 8.18
CA PHE A 21 7.86 -9.60 8.60
C PHE A 21 7.67 -8.68 9.82
N GLN A 22 6.63 -7.85 9.83
CA GLN A 22 6.29 -7.00 10.98
C GLN A 22 5.99 -7.82 12.23
N ALA A 23 5.19 -8.88 12.10
CA ALA A 23 4.88 -9.79 13.21
C ALA A 23 6.13 -10.48 13.77
N LEU A 24 7.04 -10.92 12.89
CA LEU A 24 8.32 -11.51 13.30
C LEU A 24 9.25 -10.48 13.96
N SER A 25 9.32 -9.26 13.44
CA SER A 25 10.12 -8.17 14.01
C SER A 25 9.63 -7.80 15.42
N SER A 26 8.31 -7.70 15.59
CA SER A 26 7.69 -7.47 16.89
C SER A 26 8.00 -8.59 17.88
N LEU A 27 7.96 -9.85 17.44
CA LEU A 27 8.29 -11.00 18.29
C LEU A 27 9.78 -11.07 18.66
N MET A 28 10.66 -10.55 17.81
CA MET A 28 12.10 -10.41 18.09
C MET A 28 12.43 -9.20 18.99
N GLY A 29 11.42 -8.45 19.47
CA GLY A 29 11.62 -7.29 20.33
C GLY A 29 12.23 -6.08 19.61
N ARG A 30 12.22 -6.07 18.28
CA ARG A 30 12.59 -4.90 17.47
C ARG A 30 11.36 -4.05 17.26
N GLU A 31 11.25 -2.98 18.05
CA GLU A 31 10.26 -1.91 17.87
C GLU A 31 10.69 -0.88 16.81
N ASP A 32 11.86 -1.08 16.19
CA ASP A 32 12.54 -0.15 15.29
C ASP A 32 11.75 0.10 13.99
N GLY A 33 10.72 0.95 14.02
CA GLY A 33 10.14 1.62 12.84
C GLY A 33 9.40 0.77 11.80
N TRP A 34 9.56 -0.56 11.78
CA TRP A 34 8.98 -1.43 10.75
C TRP A 34 7.47 -1.64 10.88
N ASN A 35 6.89 -1.35 12.07
CA ASN A 35 5.48 -1.58 12.38
C ASN A 35 4.52 -0.73 11.53
N ASN A 36 4.99 0.34 10.89
CA ASN A 36 4.20 1.18 9.98
C ASN A 36 5.03 1.60 8.77
N LEU A 37 5.54 0.64 8.01
CA LEU A 37 6.12 0.91 6.69
C LEU A 37 5.07 1.63 5.82
N CYS A 38 5.35 2.87 5.47
CA CYS A 38 4.54 3.72 4.59
C CYS A 38 5.21 3.89 3.22
N ILE A 39 4.50 4.48 2.25
CA ILE A 39 5.15 4.91 0.99
C ILE A 39 6.22 5.97 1.30
N GLY A 40 5.97 6.85 2.28
CA GLY A 40 6.93 7.85 2.75
C GLY A 40 8.26 7.28 3.25
N ASP A 41 8.29 6.04 3.76
CA ASP A 41 9.53 5.41 4.23
C ASP A 41 10.33 4.75 3.10
N LEU A 42 9.66 4.46 1.97
CA LEU A 42 10.25 3.83 0.80
C LEU A 42 10.83 4.84 -0.19
N PHE A 43 10.28 6.06 -0.22
CA PHE A 43 10.65 7.10 -1.17
C PHE A 43 11.17 8.34 -0.45
N ASP A 44 12.30 8.88 -0.93
CA ASP A 44 12.81 10.18 -0.46
C ASP A 44 11.73 11.26 -0.59
N ALA A 45 11.68 12.20 0.36
CA ALA A 45 10.75 13.33 0.37
C ALA A 45 10.75 14.14 -0.94
N LYS A 46 11.87 14.18 -1.67
CA LYS A 46 11.97 14.84 -2.98
C LYS A 46 11.01 14.29 -4.05
N TYR A 47 10.62 13.01 -3.94
CA TYR A 47 9.66 12.38 -4.86
C TYR A 47 8.21 12.55 -4.42
N LEU A 48 7.97 13.08 -3.22
CA LEU A 48 6.63 13.28 -2.65
C LEU A 48 6.22 14.76 -2.59
N GLY A 49 7.16 15.70 -2.83
CA GLY A 49 6.88 17.14 -2.82
C GLY A 49 5.88 17.64 -3.89
N TRP A 50 5.43 16.78 -4.81
CA TRP A 50 4.33 17.12 -5.73
C TRP A 50 2.98 17.23 -5.01
N ILE A 51 2.82 16.59 -3.84
CA ILE A 51 1.60 16.64 -3.03
C ILE A 51 1.34 18.07 -2.56
N ASP A 52 2.40 18.81 -2.19
CA ASP A 52 2.32 20.20 -1.77
C ASP A 52 1.97 21.17 -2.90
N GLY A 53 2.13 20.75 -4.16
CA GLY A 53 1.74 21.53 -5.34
C GLY A 53 0.24 21.47 -5.66
N ILE A 54 -0.54 20.66 -4.95
CA ILE A 54 -1.97 20.47 -5.22
C ILE A 54 -2.76 21.62 -4.60
N SER A 55 -3.32 22.49 -5.45
CA SER A 55 -4.13 23.65 -5.02
C SER A 55 -5.44 23.29 -4.32
N TRP A 56 -5.92 22.05 -4.50
CA TRP A 56 -7.18 21.58 -3.93
C TRP A 56 -6.94 20.82 -2.61
N ILE A 57 -7.29 21.45 -1.48
CA ILE A 57 -7.06 20.92 -0.12
C ILE A 57 -7.52 19.47 0.07
N TYR A 58 -8.69 19.10 -0.47
CA TYR A 58 -9.24 17.75 -0.31
C TYR A 58 -8.40 16.70 -1.05
N ILE A 59 -7.87 17.03 -2.24
CA ILE A 59 -7.05 16.12 -3.02
C ILE A 59 -5.66 16.01 -2.39
N GLN A 60 -5.09 17.13 -1.92
CA GLN A 60 -3.83 17.15 -1.18
C GLN A 60 -3.90 16.25 0.06
N LYS A 61 -4.92 16.43 0.91
CA LYS A 61 -5.12 15.60 2.11
C LYS A 61 -5.31 14.13 1.79
N SER A 62 -5.99 13.81 0.68
CA SER A 62 -6.19 12.43 0.26
C SER A 62 -4.89 11.79 -0.22
N ALA A 63 -4.09 12.52 -1.01
CA ALA A 63 -2.79 12.05 -1.47
C ALA A 63 -1.81 11.85 -0.31
N ASP A 64 -1.75 12.81 0.63
CA ASP A 64 -0.93 12.72 1.84
C ASP A 64 -1.35 11.53 2.71
N TYR A 65 -2.65 11.32 2.88
CA TYR A 65 -3.18 10.16 3.61
C TYR A 65 -2.78 8.84 2.94
N ILE A 66 -2.87 8.74 1.61
CA ILE A 66 -2.48 7.52 0.88
C ILE A 66 -0.99 7.22 1.06
N VAL A 67 -0.14 8.25 1.07
CA VAL A 67 1.32 8.08 1.17
C VAL A 67 1.78 7.76 2.59
N THR A 68 1.07 8.28 3.60
CA THR A 68 1.33 8.01 5.02
C THR A 68 0.62 6.77 5.55
N MET A 69 -0.26 6.15 4.76
CA MET A 69 -0.96 4.92 5.16
C MET A 69 0.00 3.71 5.15
N PRO A 70 -0.20 2.73 6.06
CA PRO A 70 0.61 1.52 6.06
C PRO A 70 0.51 0.78 4.72
N LEU A 71 1.67 0.41 4.19
CA LEU A 71 1.82 -0.16 2.86
C LEU A 71 1.01 -1.46 2.69
N PHE A 72 0.96 -2.30 3.72
CA PHE A 72 0.19 -3.55 3.68
C PHE A 72 -1.32 -3.32 3.45
N LEU A 73 -1.90 -2.29 4.08
CA LEU A 73 -3.30 -1.91 3.86
C LEU A 73 -3.53 -1.52 2.40
N LEU A 74 -2.62 -0.71 1.85
CA LEU A 74 -2.70 -0.22 0.48
C LEU A 74 -2.62 -1.38 -0.53
N LEU A 75 -1.73 -2.36 -0.31
CA LEU A 75 -1.64 -3.56 -1.14
C LEU A 75 -2.88 -4.45 -1.07
N ILE A 76 -3.48 -4.61 0.12
CA ILE A 76 -4.74 -5.36 0.27
C ILE A 76 -5.85 -4.68 -0.54
N PHE A 77 -6.00 -3.35 -0.42
CA PHE A 77 -6.99 -2.59 -1.18
C PHE A 77 -6.78 -2.73 -2.69
N ILE A 78 -5.54 -2.57 -3.19
CA ILE A 78 -5.22 -2.77 -4.60
C ILE A 78 -5.58 -4.19 -5.06
N GLY A 79 -5.28 -5.20 -4.25
CA GLY A 79 -5.64 -6.58 -4.55
C GLY A 79 -7.14 -6.78 -4.68
N ILE A 80 -7.93 -6.23 -3.73
CA ILE A 80 -9.40 -6.28 -3.77
C ILE A 80 -9.92 -5.59 -5.04
N ILE A 81 -9.40 -4.41 -5.38
CA ILE A 81 -9.80 -3.68 -6.59
C ILE A 81 -9.54 -4.52 -7.85
N PHE A 82 -8.37 -5.15 -7.97
CA PHE A 82 -8.07 -6.01 -9.12
C PHE A 82 -8.99 -7.24 -9.21
N PHE A 83 -9.37 -7.83 -8.07
CA PHE A 83 -10.37 -8.90 -8.05
C PHE A 83 -11.75 -8.40 -8.47
N LEU A 84 -12.19 -7.24 -7.98
CA LEU A 84 -13.47 -6.64 -8.36
C LEU A 84 -13.52 -6.30 -9.85
N ILE A 85 -12.50 -5.64 -10.41
CA ILE A 85 -12.44 -5.33 -11.84
C ILE A 85 -12.52 -6.61 -12.66
N ASN A 86 -11.79 -7.65 -12.26
CA ASN A 86 -11.85 -8.94 -12.95
C ASN A 86 -13.22 -9.62 -12.83
N ALA A 87 -13.92 -9.46 -11.69
CA ALA A 87 -15.27 -9.98 -11.50
C ALA A 87 -16.28 -9.26 -12.40
N PHE A 88 -16.24 -7.92 -12.45
CA PHE A 88 -17.10 -7.12 -13.32
C PHE A 88 -16.77 -7.27 -14.81
N SER A 89 -15.49 -7.45 -15.17
CA SER A 89 -15.07 -7.72 -16.55
C SER A 89 -15.51 -9.11 -17.06
N ARG A 90 -16.02 -9.98 -16.17
CA ARG A 90 -16.50 -11.32 -16.51
C ARG A 90 -18.04 -11.42 -16.58
N VAL A 91 -18.75 -10.36 -16.21
CA VAL A 91 -20.21 -10.21 -16.37
C VAL A 91 -20.51 -9.66 -17.75
#